data_AF-A0A7K9KW27-F1
#
_entry.id   AF-A0A7K9KW27-F1
#
_cell.length_a   1.000
_cell.length_b   1.000
_cell.length_c   1.000
_cell.angle_alpha   90.00
_cell.angle_beta   90.00
_cell.angle_gamma   90.00
#
_symmetry.space_group_name_H-M   'P 1'
#
loop_
_entity.id
_entity.type
_entity.pdbx_description
1 polymer ?
#
loop_
_entity_poly.entity_id
_entity_poly.type
_entity_poly.pdbx_seq_one_letter_code
_entity_poly.pdbx_strand_id
1 'polypeptide(L)' 'LRVLDMTGLPDSASGRSPDGMSIWSSTVALAKACVEVLKHQQEFLRRGSKRHKGRSGAATA' A
#
# COMPACT_ATOMS: atom_id res chain seq x y z
N LEU A 1 0.88 -4.80 -14.76
CA LEU A 1 -0.08 -3.89 -14.08
C LEU A 1 -0.77 -4.67 -12.98
N ARG A 2 -0.85 -4.14 -11.75
CA ARG A 2 -1.64 -4.78 -10.68
C ARG A 2 -3.00 -4.09 -10.66
N VAL A 3 -4.06 -4.84 -10.92
CA VAL A 3 -5.43 -4.33 -10.95
C VAL A 3 -6.11 -4.79 -9.68
N LEU A 4 -6.78 -3.87 -9.00
CA LEU A 4 -7.62 -4.19 -7.86
C LEU A 4 -9.01 -4.54 -8.39
N ASP A 5 -9.40 -5.81 -8.23
CA ASP A 5 -10.77 -6.24 -8.52
C ASP A 5 -11.71 -5.74 -7.40
N MET A 6 -12.75 -4.99 -7.79
CA MET A 6 -13.79 -4.50 -6.87
C MET A 6 -15.13 -5.19 -7.11
N THR A 7 -15.24 -6.10 -8.09
CA THR A 7 -16.51 -6.70 -8.53
C THR A 7 -17.13 -7.61 -7.46
N GLY A 8 -16.34 -8.10 -6.50
CA GLY A 8 -16.81 -8.92 -5.37
C GLY A 8 -16.76 -8.25 -4.01
N LEU A 9 -16.39 -6.96 -3.93
CA LEU A 9 -16.36 -6.26 -2.64
C LEU A 9 -17.81 -5.97 -2.23
N PRO A 10 -18.31 -6.50 -1.09
CA PRO A 10 -19.61 -6.08 -0.59
C PRO A 10 -19.54 -4.57 -0.45
N ASP A 11 -20.53 -3.87 -0.99
CA ASP A 11 -20.59 -2.42 -0.87
C ASP A 11 -20.42 -2.11 0.62
N SER A 12 -19.29 -1.52 0.99
CA SER A 12 -19.00 -1.14 2.36
C SER A 12 -19.91 0.02 2.82
N ALA A 13 -21.07 0.18 2.17
CA ALA A 13 -22.25 0.90 2.61
C ALA A 13 -23.11 0.12 3.62
N SER A 14 -22.81 -1.16 3.94
CA SER A 14 -23.62 -1.89 4.94
C SER A 14 -23.22 -1.65 6.41
N GLY A 15 -22.30 -0.72 6.74
CA GLY A 15 -22.11 -0.42 8.17
C GLY A 15 -21.11 0.63 8.63
N ARG A 16 -20.23 1.17 7.77
CA ARG A 16 -19.28 2.22 8.22
C ARG A 16 -18.67 3.08 7.10
N SER A 17 -19.41 3.37 6.03
CA SER A 17 -19.06 4.55 5.24
C SER A 17 -19.48 5.78 6.05
N PRO A 18 -18.65 6.82 6.22
CA PRO A 18 -19.13 8.08 6.78
C PRO A 18 -20.35 8.53 5.98
N ASP A 19 -21.46 8.75 6.68
CA ASP A 19 -22.75 9.12 6.10
C ASP A 19 -22.57 10.19 5.02
N GLY A 20 -22.94 9.86 3.78
CA GLY A 20 -22.91 10.80 2.65
C GLY A 20 -21.75 10.65 1.65
N MET A 21 -20.86 9.67 1.80
CA MET A 21 -19.80 9.44 0.80
C MET A 21 -20.34 8.65 -0.41
N SER A 22 -20.37 9.28 -1.59
CA SER A 22 -20.75 8.60 -2.84
C SER A 22 -19.74 7.51 -3.20
N ILE A 23 -20.19 6.47 -3.92
CA ILE A 23 -19.34 5.36 -4.41
C ILE A 23 -18.09 5.89 -5.14
N TRP A 24 -18.24 6.98 -5.89
CA TRP A 24 -17.14 7.66 -6.56
C TRP A 24 -16.12 8.24 -5.56
N SER A 25 -16.62 8.91 -4.51
CA SER A 25 -15.78 9.47 -3.45
C SER A 25 -15.01 8.38 -2.69
N SER A 26 -15.67 7.26 -2.38
CA SER A 26 -15.03 6.08 -1.77
C SER A 26 -13.97 5.46 -2.68
N THR A 27 -14.24 5.35 -3.98
CA THR A 27 -13.28 4.84 -4.98
C THR A 27 -12.06 5.76 -5.08
N VAL A 28 -12.26 7.08 -5.06
CA VAL A 28 -11.16 8.06 -5.09
C VAL A 28 -10.32 7.99 -3.81
N ALA A 29 -10.95 7.82 -2.64
CA ALA A 29 -10.23 7.64 -1.38
C ALA A 29 -9.36 6.39 -1.41
N LEU A 30 -9.90 5.26 -1.90
CA LEU A 30 -9.16 4.01 -2.07
C LEU A 30 -8.00 4.15 -3.06
N ALA A 31 -8.22 4.79 -4.22
CA ALA A 31 -7.17 5.03 -5.20
C ALA A 31 -6.01 5.85 -4.63
N LYS A 32 -6.32 6.90 -3.84
CA LYS A 32 -5.31 7.70 -3.14
C LYS A 32 -4.52 6.87 -2.14
N ALA A 33 -5.20 6.07 -1.31
CA ALA A 33 -4.54 5.18 -0.36
C ALA A 33 -3.62 4.16 -1.06
N CYS A 34 -4.04 3.59 -2.20
CA CYS A 34 -3.20 2.68 -2.98
C CYS A 34 -1.93 3.36 -3.49
N VAL A 35 -2.03 4.60 -4.00
CA VAL A 35 -0.87 5.38 -4.45
C VAL A 35 0.09 5.65 -3.28
N GLU A 36 -0.43 6.03 -2.13
CA GLU A 36 0.40 6.26 -0.94
C GLU A 36 1.11 4.98 -0.48
N VAL A 37 0.41 3.84 -0.43
CA VAL A 37 1.02 2.55 -0.09
C VAL A 37 2.12 2.17 -1.07
N LEU A 38 1.91 2.38 -2.37
CA LEU A 38 2.92 2.13 -3.40
C LEU A 38 4.16 3.02 -3.23
N LYS A 39 3.96 4.31 -2.93
CA LYS A 39 5.07 5.23 -2.62
C LYS A 39 5.86 4.75 -1.41
N HIS A 40 5.17 4.41 -0.32
CA HIS A 40 5.81 3.90 0.88
C HIS A 40 6.54 2.57 0.62
N GLN A 41 5.97 1.66 -0.16
CA GLN A 41 6.65 0.42 -0.55
C GLN A 41 7.89 0.70 -1.40
N GLN A 42 7.81 1.62 -2.35
CA GLN A 42 8.95 2.00 -3.19
C GLN A 42 10.06 2.65 -2.35
N GLU A 43 9.71 3.53 -1.42
CA GLU A 43 10.64 4.12 -0.47
C GLU A 43 11.25 3.08 0.47
N PHE A 44 10.45 2.12 0.95
CA PHE A 44 10.91 1.02 1.79
C PHE A 44 11.85 0.07 1.02
N LEU A 45 11.55 -0.27 -0.23
CA LEU A 45 12.42 -1.04 -1.11
C LEU A 45 13.74 -0.30 -1.38
N ARG A 46 13.67 1.01 -1.63
CA ARG A 46 14.88 1.84 -1.78
C ARG A 46 15.72 1.87 -0.49
N ARG A 47 15.10 1.91 0.68
CA ARG A 47 15.78 1.84 1.99
C ARG A 47 16.32 0.44 2.30
N GLY A 48 15.60 -0.61 1.91
CA GLY A 48 15.99 -2.02 2.07
C GLY A 48 17.14 -2.44 1.15
N SER A 49 17.28 -1.81 -0.02
CA SER A 49 18.41 -2.03 -0.94
C SER A 49 19.77 -1.74 -0.30
N LYS A 50 19.83 -0.84 0.71
CA LYS A 50 21.06 -0.56 1.47
C LYS A 50 21.32 -1.54 2.62
N ARG A 51 20.38 -2.41 2.98
CA ARG A 51 20.48 -3.32 4.14
C ARG A 51 21.08 -4.70 3.84
N HIS A 52 21.33 -5.03 2.56
CA HIS A 52 21.99 -6.30 2.18
C HIS A 52 23.48 -6.19 1.82
N LYS A 53 24.11 -5.03 2.03
CA LYS A 53 25.58 -4.88 1.90
C LYS A 53 26.21 -4.49 3.24
N GLY A 54 26.05 -5.34 4.24
CA GLY A 54 26.70 -5.13 5.53
C GLY A 54 26.53 -6.32 6.43
N ARG A 55 27.45 -7.29 6.32
CA ARG A 55 28.00 -8.17 7.38
C ARG A 55 28.48 -9.50 6.77
N SER A 56 29.60 -9.46 6.07
CA SER A 56 30.44 -10.63 5.82
C SER A 56 31.87 -10.12 5.58
N GLY A 57 32.84 -10.29 6.47
CA GLY A 57 32.84 -10.73 7.85
C GLY A 57 33.96 -9.97 8.58
N ALA A 58 33.76 -9.70 9.86
CA ALA A 58 34.87 -9.46 10.76
C ALA A 58 35.07 -10.77 11.53
N ALA A 59 36.15 -11.48 11.23
CA ALA A 59 36.72 -12.46 12.14
C ALA A 59 38.24 -12.38 11.97
N THR A 60 38.83 -11.81 13.01
CA THR A 60 40.25 -11.74 13.36
C THR A 60 40.90 -13.13 13.43
N ALA A 61 42.12 -13.26 12.90
CA ALA A 61 43.29 -13.86 13.56
C ALA A 61 44.48 -13.77 12.61
#